data_AF-A0A839ELG4-F1
#
_entry.id   AF-A0A839ELG4-F1
#
_cell.length_a   1.000
_cell.length_b   1.000
_cell.length_c   1.000
_cell.angle_alpha   90.00
_cell.angle_beta   90.00
_cell.angle_gamma   90.00
#
_symmetry.space_group_name_H-M   'P 1'
#
loop_
_entity.id
_entity.type
_entity.pdbx_description
1 polymer ?
#
loop_
_entity_poly.entity_id
_entity_poly.type
_entity_poly.pdbx_seq_one_letter_code
_entity_poly.pdbx_strand_id
1 'polypeptide(L)' 'METVEITTRSDFALWAIERAQEIVRSEGSALALAARDMDEAGIKECGTALGKAIADAMLEVFDGLVPE' A
#
# COMPACT_ATOMS: atom_id res chain seq x y z
N MET A 1 -10.57 9.78 0.66
CA MET A 1 -9.17 10.22 0.48
C MET A 1 -9.23 11.62 -0.07
N GLU A 2 -8.66 12.59 0.62
CA GLU A 2 -8.53 13.94 0.09
C GLU A 2 -7.55 13.85 -1.09
N THR A 3 -7.93 14.39 -2.26
CA THR A 3 -7.05 14.39 -3.44
C THR A 3 -5.83 15.26 -3.15
N VAL A 4 -4.66 14.64 -3.01
CA VAL A 4 -3.40 15.34 -2.83
C VAL A 4 -2.87 15.71 -4.22
N GLU A 5 -2.81 17.00 -4.53
CA GLU A 5 -2.11 17.46 -5.73
C GLU A 5 -0.59 17.30 -5.54
N ILE A 6 0.02 16.43 -6.34
CA ILE A 6 1.46 16.21 -6.36
C ILE A 6 2.07 17.18 -7.38
N THR A 7 2.60 18.30 -6.90
CA THR A 7 3.18 19.35 -7.77
C THR A 7 4.70 19.36 -7.75
N THR A 8 5.30 18.77 -6.72
CA THR A 8 6.75 18.70 -6.55
C THR A 8 7.23 17.30 -6.14
N ARG A 9 8.54 17.05 -6.29
CA ARG A 9 9.18 15.81 -5.79
C ARG A 9 9.01 15.65 -4.28
N SER A 10 8.96 16.75 -3.53
CA SER A 10 8.75 16.71 -2.09
C SER A 10 7.34 16.27 -1.73
N ASP A 11 6.33 16.76 -2.47
CA ASP A 11 4.93 16.36 -2.30
C ASP A 11 4.76 14.88 -2.61
N PHE A 12 5.39 14.41 -3.70
CA PHE A 12 5.40 12.99 -4.05
C PHE A 12 6.03 12.13 -2.95
N ALA A 13 7.14 12.58 -2.36
CA ALA A 13 7.79 11.85 -1.28
C ALA A 13 6.91 11.74 -0.03
N LEU A 14 6.20 12.83 0.32
CA LEU A 14 5.26 12.81 1.45
C LEU A 14 4.09 11.87 1.17
N TRP A 15 3.47 11.99 0.00
CA TRP A 15 2.40 11.09 -0.43
C TRP A 15 2.85 9.63 -0.39
N ALA A 16 4.04 9.32 -0.91
CA ALA A 16 4.56 7.94 -0.92
C ALA A 16 4.77 7.38 0.50
N ILE A 17 5.20 8.23 1.44
CA ILE A 17 5.32 7.86 2.85
C ILE A 17 3.94 7.57 3.44
N GLU A 18 2.97 8.45 3.23
CA GLU A 18 1.61 8.29 3.76
C GLU A 18 0.94 7.03 3.19
N ARG A 19 1.08 6.81 1.87
CA ARG A 19 0.57 5.63 1.17
C ARG A 19 1.22 4.34 1.69
N ALA A 20 2.54 4.33 1.87
CA ALA A 20 3.23 3.19 2.44
C ALA A 20 2.79 2.91 3.89
N GLN A 21 2.62 3.96 4.71
CA GLN A 21 2.14 3.80 6.08
C GLN A 21 0.70 3.28 6.15
N GLU A 22 -0.17 3.67 5.22
CA GLU A 22 -1.53 3.15 5.12
C GLU A 22 -1.53 1.65 4.80
N ILE A 23 -0.75 1.23 3.80
CA ILE A 23 -0.61 -0.18 3.40
C ILE A 23 -0.07 -1.02 4.56
N VAL A 24 0.97 -0.55 5.25
CA VAL A 24 1.54 -1.26 6.40
C VAL A 24 0.54 -1.34 7.56
N ARG A 25 -0.19 -0.25 7.85
CA ARG A 25 -1.17 -0.23 8.94
C ARG A 25 -2.36 -1.16 8.69
N SER A 26 -2.82 -1.24 7.45
CA SER A 26 -3.95 -2.10 7.06
C SER A 26 -3.49 -3.55 6.86
N GLU A 27 -2.84 -3.80 5.74
CA GLU A 27 -2.49 -5.15 5.27
C GLU A 27 -1.37 -5.78 6.11
N GLY A 28 -0.38 -4.98 6.53
CA GLY A 28 0.72 -5.45 7.37
C GLY A 28 0.26 -5.89 8.76
N SER A 29 -0.65 -5.13 9.38
CA SER A 29 -1.25 -5.51 10.67
C SER A 29 -2.10 -6.77 10.56
N ALA A 30 -2.90 -6.90 9.50
CA ALA A 30 -3.72 -8.09 9.25
C ALA A 30 -2.84 -9.34 9.11
N LEU A 31 -1.76 -9.25 8.33
CA LEU A 31 -0.78 -10.33 8.19
C LEU A 31 -0.11 -10.68 9.53
N ALA A 32 0.26 -9.67 10.33
CA ALA A 32 0.87 -9.90 11.64
C ALA A 32 -0.08 -10.61 12.62
N LEU A 33 -1.39 -10.31 12.57
CA LEU A 33 -2.39 -11.00 13.37
C LEU A 33 -2.57 -12.46 12.93
N ALA A 34 -2.70 -12.71 11.62
CA ALA A 34 -2.80 -14.08 11.10
C ALA A 34 -1.56 -14.92 11.45
N ALA A 35 -0.37 -14.32 11.36
CA ALA A 35 0.88 -14.98 11.76
C ALA A 35 0.93 -15.29 13.26
N ARG A 36 0.50 -14.36 14.11
CA ARG A 36 0.41 -14.55 15.58
C ARG A 36 -0.51 -15.71 15.93
N ASP A 37 -1.63 -15.82 15.25
CA ASP A 37 -2.68 -16.81 15.52
C ASP A 37 -2.38 -18.17 14.84
N MET A 38 -1.25 -18.30 14.13
CA MET A 38 -0.84 -19.48 13.37
C MET A 38 -1.89 -19.94 12.34
N ASP A 39 -2.67 -18.99 11.81
CA ASP A 39 -3.67 -19.24 10.78
C ASP A 39 -2.99 -19.30 9.40
N GLU A 40 -2.64 -20.49 8.94
CA GLU A 40 -1.97 -20.68 7.64
C GLU A 40 -2.78 -20.15 6.45
N ALA A 41 -4.11 -20.27 6.50
CA ALA A 41 -4.97 -19.76 5.45
C ALA A 41 -4.98 -18.22 5.46
N GLY A 42 -5.15 -17.62 6.64
CA GLY A 42 -5.09 -16.17 6.85
C GLY A 42 -3.74 -15.57 6.48
N ILE A 43 -2.62 -16.24 6.79
CA ILE A 43 -1.28 -15.79 6.40
C ILE A 43 -1.17 -15.69 4.87
N LYS A 44 -1.67 -16.70 4.15
CA LYS A 44 -1.66 -16.70 2.68
C LYS A 44 -2.53 -15.59 2.11
N GLU A 45 -3.74 -15.42 2.64
CA GLU A 45 -4.69 -14.42 2.18
C GLU A 45 -4.16 -13.00 2.44
N CYS A 46 -3.79 -12.69 3.68
CA CYS A 46 -3.25 -11.39 4.06
C CYS A 46 -1.92 -11.08 3.37
N GLY A 47 -1.06 -12.08 3.16
CA GLY A 47 0.20 -11.90 2.42
C GLY A 47 -0.05 -11.55 0.95
N THR A 48 -1.06 -12.17 0.33
CA THR A 48 -1.48 -11.85 -1.03
C THR A 48 -2.08 -10.45 -1.10
N ALA A 49 -2.92 -10.08 -0.13
CA ALA A 49 -3.53 -8.75 -0.04
C ALA A 49 -2.47 -7.65 0.11
N LEU A 50 -1.49 -7.84 1.00
CA LEU A 50 -0.36 -6.91 1.16
C LEU A 50 0.45 -6.75 -0.12
N GLY A 51 0.83 -7.86 -0.77
CA GLY A 51 1.57 -7.82 -2.03
C GLY A 51 0.80 -7.10 -3.14
N LYS A 52 -0.51 -7.33 -3.21
CA LYS A 52 -1.40 -6.64 -4.15
C LYS A 52 -1.48 -5.14 -3.86
N ALA A 53 -1.68 -4.73 -2.60
CA ALA A 53 -1.77 -3.32 -2.25
C ALA A 53 -0.48 -2.55 -2.59
N ILE A 54 0.69 -3.18 -2.43
CA ILE A 54 1.98 -2.61 -2.86
C ILE A 54 2.02 -2.45 -4.39
N ALA A 55 1.65 -3.50 -5.14
CA ALA A 55 1.64 -3.46 -6.59
C ALA A 55 0.66 -2.40 -7.13
N ASP A 56 -0.54 -2.33 -6.56
CA ASP A 56 -1.57 -1.34 -6.94
C ASP A 56 -1.07 0.09 -6.67
N ALA A 57 -0.38 0.34 -5.56
CA ALA A 57 0.23 1.65 -5.29
C ALA A 57 1.34 2.01 -6.27
N MET A 58 2.13 1.03 -6.74
CA MET A 58 3.14 1.28 -7.80
C MET A 58 2.49 1.60 -9.14
N LEU A 59 1.37 0.95 -9.47
CA LEU A 59 0.60 1.23 -10.68
C LEU A 59 -0.06 2.61 -10.62
N GLU A 60 -0.59 3.01 -9.46
CA GLU A 60 -1.13 4.37 -9.26
C GLU A 60 -0.08 5.46 -9.55
N VAL A 61 1.16 5.24 -9.11
CA VAL A 61 2.28 6.14 -9.44
C VAL A 61 2.54 6.15 -10.95
N PHE A 62 2.57 4.97 -11.59
CA PHE A 62 2.81 4.87 -13.02
C PHE A 62 1.73 5.59 -13.82
N ASP A 63 0.46 5.34 -13.52
CA ASP A 63 -0.69 5.95 -14.19
C ASP A 63 -0.69 7.48 -14.01
N GLY A 64 -0.28 7.98 -12.84
CA GLY A 64 -0.14 9.42 -12.62
C GLY A 64 1.03 10.09 -13.37
N LEU A 65 2.00 9.31 -13.88
CA LEU A 65 3.16 9.82 -14.62
C LEU A 65 2.98 9.73 -16.15
N VAL A 66 2.12 8.84 -16.63
CA VAL A 66 1.87 8.64 -18.06
C VAL A 66 0.79 9.64 -18.52
N PRO A 67 1.08 10.53 -19.49
CA PRO A 67 0.04 11.34 -20.09
C PRO A 67 -0.96 10.43 -20.83
N GLU A 68 -2.27 10.68 -20.66
CA GLU A 68 -3.34 10.03 -21.46
C GLU A 68 -3.14 10.21 -22.98
#